data_AF-A0A8B5Y526-F1
#
_entry.id   AF-A0A8B5Y526-F1
#
_cell.length_a   1.000
_cell.length_b   1.000
_cell.length_c   1.000
_cell.angle_alpha   90.00
_cell.angle_beta   90.00
_cell.angle_gamma   90.00
#
_symmetry.space_group_name_H-M   'P 1'
#
loop_
_entity.id
_entity.type
_entity.pdbx_description
1 polymer ?
#
loop_
_entity_poly.entity_id
_entity_poly.type
_entity_poly.pdbx_seq_one_letter_code
_entity_poly.pdbx_strand_id
1 'polypeptide(L)'
;MNYSNTIEPFIEKISKQTGVSTLHIQKILAVISKVHTNELSAEDMAAYSGVTLRSAYRILNKLEVNGYAKISFIQQKKLRGRPKKIYKITLDQVLNNDRNGETS
;
A
#
# COMPACT_ATOMS: atom_id res chain seq x y z
N MET A 1 -5.72 -0.21 22.69
CA MET A 1 -5.65 -0.83 21.35
C MET A 1 -4.75 -2.05 21.44
N ASN A 2 -5.35 -3.24 21.46
CA ASN A 2 -4.61 -4.50 21.57
C ASN A 2 -4.24 -4.96 20.16
N TYR A 3 -3.04 -4.63 19.68
CA TYR A 3 -2.46 -5.33 18.56
C TYR A 3 -2.06 -6.71 19.08
N SER A 4 -2.95 -7.70 18.91
CA SER A 4 -2.56 -9.10 19.06
C SER A 4 -1.32 -9.32 18.21
N ASN A 5 -0.29 -9.96 18.76
CA ASN A 5 1.01 -10.16 18.13
C ASN A 5 0.95 -11.17 16.96
N THR A 6 -0.24 -11.42 16.42
CA THR A 6 -0.52 -12.27 15.28
C THR A 6 -0.51 -11.41 14.02
N ILE A 7 0.46 -11.64 13.15
CA ILE A 7 0.45 -11.07 11.80
C ILE A 7 -0.66 -11.78 11.04
N GLU A 8 -1.62 -11.01 10.52
CA GLU A 8 -2.70 -11.56 9.70
C GLU A 8 -2.12 -12.33 8.48
N PRO A 9 -2.61 -13.55 8.16
CA PRO A 9 -2.02 -14.38 7.10
C PRO A 9 -1.90 -13.69 5.74
N PHE A 10 -2.83 -12.80 5.40
CA PHE A 10 -2.78 -12.03 4.16
C PHE A 10 -1.59 -11.05 4.11
N ILE A 11 -1.21 -10.48 5.26
CA ILE A 11 -0.04 -9.57 5.37
C ILE A 11 1.24 -10.35 5.09
N GLU A 12 1.33 -11.59 5.60
CA GLU A 12 2.46 -12.48 5.33
C GLU A 12 2.52 -12.89 3.85
N LYS A 13 1.37 -13.23 3.25
CA LYS A 13 1.25 -13.55 1.81
C LYS A 13 1.76 -12.40 0.93
N ILE A 14 1.31 -11.18 1.19
CA ILE A 14 1.73 -9.99 0.45
C ILE A 14 3.22 -9.71 0.70
N SER A 15 3.70 -9.90 1.94
CA SER A 15 5.11 -9.73 2.27
C SER A 15 6.00 -10.68 1.47
N LYS A 16 5.62 -11.96 1.37
CA LYS A 16 6.36 -12.97 0.60
C LYS A 16 6.37 -12.67 -0.89
N GLN A 17 5.24 -12.26 -1.44
CA GLN A 17 5.14 -12.00 -2.89
C GLN A 17 5.83 -10.70 -3.31
N THR A 18 5.74 -9.64 -2.50
CA THR A 18 6.30 -8.33 -2.86
C THR A 18 7.72 -8.09 -2.36
N GLY A 19 8.18 -8.89 -1.39
CA GLY A 19 9.42 -8.64 -0.65
C GLY A 19 9.40 -7.33 0.14
N VAL A 20 8.21 -6.81 0.47
CA VAL A 20 8.01 -5.68 1.39
C VAL A 20 7.76 -6.27 2.78
N SER A 21 8.44 -5.79 3.81
CA SER A 21 8.23 -6.35 5.16
C SER A 21 6.80 -6.17 5.66
N THR A 22 6.34 -7.12 6.47
CA THR A 22 5.03 -7.09 7.14
C THR A 22 4.79 -5.77 7.88
N LEU A 23 5.80 -5.22 8.55
CA LEU A 23 5.75 -3.91 9.20
C LEU A 23 5.38 -2.78 8.22
N HIS A 24 5.97 -2.76 7.03
CA HIS A 24 5.65 -1.72 6.04
C HIS A 24 4.24 -1.92 5.46
N ILE A 25 3.79 -3.15 5.27
CA ILE A 25 2.41 -3.45 4.83
C ILE A 25 1.41 -2.96 5.88
N GLN A 26 1.64 -3.25 7.16
CA GLN A 26 0.83 -2.74 8.26
C GLN A 26 0.80 -1.21 8.30
N LYS A 27 1.96 -0.56 8.09
CA LYS A 27 2.01 0.90 8.00
C LYS A 27 1.18 1.44 6.84
N ILE A 28 1.23 0.81 5.66
CA ILE A 28 0.41 1.22 4.50
C ILE A 28 -1.09 1.15 4.84
N LEU A 29 -1.54 0.05 5.46
CA LEU A 29 -2.93 -0.10 5.91
C LEU A 29 -3.32 0.99 6.92
N ALA A 30 -2.41 1.33 7.84
CA ALA A 30 -2.62 2.42 8.80
C ALA A 30 -2.72 3.80 8.11
N VAL A 31 -1.91 4.06 7.08
CA VAL A 31 -2.00 5.29 6.28
C VAL A 31 -3.35 5.36 5.56
N ILE A 32 -3.77 4.28 4.89
CA ILE A 32 -5.07 4.23 4.19
C ILE A 32 -6.23 4.51 5.16
N SER A 33 -6.20 3.87 6.33
CA SER A 33 -7.19 4.10 7.39
C SER A 33 -7.22 5.55 7.88
N LYS A 34 -6.05 6.19 8.03
CA LYS A 34 -5.91 7.56 8.53
C LYS A 34 -6.31 8.63 7.49
N VAL A 35 -6.03 8.41 6.21
CA VAL A 35 -6.34 9.38 5.13
C VAL A 35 -7.72 9.11 4.53
N HIS A 36 -8.40 8.04 4.95
CA HIS A 36 -9.73 7.63 4.47
C HIS A 36 -9.80 7.46 2.94
N THR A 37 -8.69 7.06 2.33
CA THR A 37 -8.57 6.82 0.88
C THR A 37 -7.51 5.74 0.63
N ASN A 38 -7.71 4.93 -0.41
CA ASN A 38 -6.72 3.99 -0.90
C ASN A 38 -5.82 4.58 -2.00
N GLU A 39 -5.90 5.88 -2.26
CA GLU A 39 -5.04 6.58 -3.21
C GLU A 39 -3.93 7.34 -2.47
N LEU A 40 -2.67 7.01 -2.76
CA LEU A 40 -1.51 7.57 -2.08
C LEU A 40 -0.41 7.96 -3.07
N SER A 41 0.21 9.10 -2.85
CA SER A 41 1.52 9.43 -3.42
C SER A 41 2.67 8.87 -2.57
N ALA A 42 3.89 8.88 -3.13
CA ALA A 42 5.08 8.54 -2.37
C ALA A 42 5.33 9.53 -1.21
N GLU A 43 4.92 10.79 -1.39
CA GLU A 43 4.98 11.81 -0.36
C GLU A 43 4.02 11.56 0.80
N ASP A 44 2.77 11.16 0.51
CA ASP A 44 1.79 10.79 1.56
C ASP A 44 2.34 9.61 2.35
N MET A 45 2.83 8.58 1.65
CA MET A 45 3.42 7.43 2.30
C MET A 45 4.65 7.81 3.16
N ALA A 46 5.53 8.69 2.68
CA ALA A 46 6.67 9.16 3.47
C ALA A 46 6.23 9.94 4.72
N ALA A 47 5.27 10.85 4.56
CA ALA A 47 4.77 11.73 5.62
C ALA A 47 4.09 10.94 6.75
N TYR A 48 3.31 9.90 6.42
CA TYR A 48 2.55 9.15 7.41
C TYR A 48 3.26 7.88 7.93
N SER A 49 4.16 7.28 7.16
CA SER A 49 4.86 6.03 7.55
C SER A 49 6.22 6.26 8.24
N GLY A 50 6.74 7.50 8.23
CA GLY A 50 8.06 7.85 8.79
C GLY A 50 9.23 7.26 8.01
N VAL A 51 9.07 7.02 6.71
CA VAL A 51 10.12 6.52 5.81
C VAL A 51 10.60 7.62 4.88
N THR A 52 11.79 7.48 4.31
CA THR A 52 12.27 8.41 3.28
C THR A 52 11.42 8.32 2.01
N LEU A 53 11.35 9.41 1.24
CA LEU A 53 10.64 9.44 -0.04
C LEU A 53 11.12 8.34 -1.01
N ARG A 54 12.43 8.06 -1.03
CA ARG A 54 13.02 6.98 -1.84
C ARG A 54 12.50 5.60 -1.41
N SER A 55 12.40 5.36 -0.10
CA SER A 55 11.85 4.12 0.44
C SER A 55 10.36 3.99 0.15
N ALA A 56 9.60 5.07 0.27
CA ALA A 56 8.19 5.10 -0.13
C ALA A 56 8.00 4.72 -1.60
N TYR A 57 8.78 5.34 -2.52
CA TYR A 57 8.78 4.97 -3.93
C TYR A 57 9.09 3.49 -4.16
N ARG A 58 10.13 2.96 -3.50
CA ARG A 58 10.50 1.55 -3.63
C ARG A 58 9.38 0.62 -3.19
N ILE A 59 8.70 0.95 -2.09
CA ILE A 59 7.58 0.14 -1.58
C ILE A 59 6.39 0.20 -2.53
N LEU A 60 5.96 1.40 -2.94
CA LEU A 60 4.84 1.56 -3.89
C LEU A 60 5.10 0.87 -5.23
N ASN A 61 6.33 0.95 -5.75
CA ASN A 61 6.73 0.26 -6.97
C ASN A 61 6.72 -1.26 -6.80
N LYS A 62 7.16 -1.78 -5.65
CA LYS A 62 7.06 -3.22 -5.35
C LYS A 62 5.61 -3.69 -5.29
N LEU A 63 4.70 -2.90 -4.71
CA LEU A 63 3.29 -3.22 -4.71
C LEU A 63 2.72 -3.21 -6.13
N GLU A 64 3.04 -2.19 -6.94
CA GLU A 64 2.54 -2.05 -8.30
C GLU A 64 2.97 -3.22 -9.20
N VAL A 65 4.27 -3.53 -9.24
CA VAL A 65 4.81 -4.62 -10.07
C VAL A 65 4.22 -5.99 -9.69
N ASN A 66 3.76 -6.16 -8.45
CA ASN A 66 3.13 -7.39 -7.97
C ASN A 66 1.58 -7.34 -7.98
N GLY A 67 0.98 -6.31 -8.59
CA GLY A 67 -0.48 -6.21 -8.73
C GLY A 67 -1.24 -5.75 -7.48
N TYR A 68 -0.54 -5.36 -6.42
CA TYR A 68 -1.11 -4.85 -5.16
C TYR A 68 -1.30 -3.34 -5.12
N ALA A 69 -0.90 -2.66 -6.19
CA ALA A 69 -1.21 -1.27 -6.45
C ALA A 69 -1.30 -1.04 -7.96
N LYS A 70 -1.93 0.06 -8.37
CA LYS A 70 -1.88 0.55 -9.74
C LYS A 70 -1.72 2.05 -9.76
N ILE A 71 -1.11 2.60 -10.80
CA ILE A 71 -1.13 4.05 -10.99
C ILE A 71 -2.58 4.46 -11.31
N SER A 72 -3.17 5.29 -10.46
CA SER A 72 -4.52 5.84 -10.67
C SER A 72 -4.45 6.99 -11.66
N PHE A 73 -3.60 7.98 -11.36
CA PHE A 73 -3.34 9.11 -12.23
C PHE A 73 -1.98 9.74 -11.91
N ILE A 74 -1.51 10.59 -12.82
CA ILE A 74 -0.34 11.41 -12.61
C ILE A 74 -0.81 12.83 -12.31
N GLN A 75 -0.58 13.29 -11.09
CA GLN A 75 -0.86 14.65 -10.71
C GLN A 75 0.23 15.58 -11.23
N GLN A 76 -0.13 16.49 -12.12
CA GLN A 76 0.69 17.62 -12.51
C GLN A 76 0.24 18.85 -11.74
N LYS A 77 1.12 19.45 -10.93
CA LYS A 77 0.84 20.79 -10.37
C LYS A 77 0.94 21.79 -11.51
N LYS A 78 -0.15 22.53 -11.75
CA LYS A 78 -0.16 23.67 -12.69
C LYS A 78 1.03 24.58 -12.33
N LEU A 79 1.96 24.73 -13.27
CA LEU A 79 3.04 25.74 -13.31
C LEU A 79 4.42 25.44 -12.67
N ARG A 80 4.67 24.36 -11.91
CA ARG A 80 6.05 23.92 -11.51
C ARG A 80 6.05 22.61 -10.70
N GLY A 81 7.06 21.76 -10.95
CA GLY A 81 7.37 20.55 -10.16
C GLY A 81 7.46 19.26 -10.98
N ARG A 82 8.06 18.21 -10.42
CA ARG A 82 8.07 16.87 -11.05
C ARG A 82 6.66 16.27 -10.98
N PRO A 83 6.14 15.64 -12.06
CA PRO A 83 4.88 14.91 -12.02
C PRO A 83 4.87 13.88 -10.88
N LYS A 84 3.76 13.82 -10.15
CA LYS A 84 3.58 12.90 -9.01
C LYS A 84 2.70 11.74 -9.42
N LYS A 85 3.20 10.51 -9.24
CA LYS A 85 2.38 9.31 -9.41
C LYS A 85 1.48 9.15 -8.19
N ILE A 86 0.18 9.01 -8.43
CA ILE A 86 -0.80 8.61 -7.42
C ILE A 86 -1.09 7.13 -7.62
N TYR A 87 -0.87 6.34 -6.58
CA TYR A 87 -1.09 4.90 -6.58
C TYR A 87 -2.40 4.58 -5.89
N LYS A 88 -3.28 3.82 -6.55
CA LYS A 88 -4.43 3.18 -5.92
C LYS A 88 -3.99 1.82 -5.37
N ILE A 89 -4.04 1.69 -4.06
CA ILE A 89 -3.68 0.50 -3.31
C ILE A 89 -4.86 -0.48 -3.29
N THR A 90 -4.60 -1.77 -3.53
CA THR A 90 -5.61 -2.82 -3.66
C THR A 90 -5.37 -4.00 -2.71
N LEU A 91 -4.69 -3.75 -1.58
CA LEU A 91 -4.38 -4.76 -0.56
C LEU A 91 -5.64 -5.39 0.06
N ASP A 92 -6.74 -4.64 0.09
CA ASP A 92 -8.06 -5.04 0.57
C ASP A 92 -8.77 -6.04 -0.35
N GLN A 93 -8.50 -5.99 -1.66
CA GLN A 93 -9.11 -6.92 -2.63
C GLN A 93 -8.62 -8.36 -2.42
N VAL A 94 -7.47 -8.53 -1.76
CA VAL A 94 -6.91 -9.83 -1.37
C VAL A 94 -7.74 -10.49 -0.27
N LEU A 95 -8.32 -9.70 0.65
CA LEU A 95 -9.15 -10.20 1.76
C LEU A 95 -10.47 -10.83 1.27
N ASN A 96 -10.97 -10.39 0.13
CA ASN A 96 -12.25 -10.86 -0.41
C ASN A 96 -12.09 -12.07 -1.33
N ASN A 97 -10.91 -12.31 -1.91
CA ASN A 97 -10.66 -13.46 -2.78
C ASN A 97 -10.42 -14.76 -2.01
N ASP A 98 -9.96 -14.70 -0.76
CA ASP A 98 -9.75 -15.90 0.08
C ASP A 98 -11.05 -16.40 0.77
N ARG A 99 -12.18 -15.67 0.65
CA ARG A 99 -13.50 -16.09 1.19
C ARG A 99 -14.41 -16.83 0.20
N ASN A 100 -14.06 -16.87 -1.08
CA ASN A 100 -14.87 -17.52 -2.13
C ASN A 100 -14.37 -18.92 -2.50
N GLY A 101 -13.50 -19.51 -1.68
CA GLY A 101 -12.96 -20.87 -1.86
C GLY A 101 -13.64 -21.96 -1.02
N GLU A 102 -14.62 -21.61 -0.19
CA GLU A 102 -15.39 -22.55 0.63
C GLU A 102 -16.89 -22.26 0.50
N THR A 103 -17.46 -22.50 -0.69
CA THR A 103 -18.87 -22.88 -0.83
C THR A 103 -19.11 -23.50 -2.21
N SER A 104 -19.35 -24.81 -2.17
CA SER A 104 -20.06 -25.66 -3.14
C SER A 104 -19.37 -26.04 -4.44
#